data_AF-A0A7K8MSS2-F1
#
_entry.id   AF-A0A7K8MSS2-F1
#
_cell.length_a   1.000
_cell.length_b   1.000
_cell.length_c   1.000
_cell.angle_alpha   90.00
_cell.angle_beta   90.00
_cell.angle_gamma   90.00
#
_symmetry.space_group_name_H-M   'P 1'
#
loop_
_entity.id
_entity.type
_entity.pdbx_description
1 polymer ?
#
loop_
_entity_poly.entity_id
_entity_poly.type
_entity_poly.pdbx_seq_one_letter_code
_entity_poly.pdbx_strand_id
1 'polypeptide(L)'
;QFTTRVVSCRAAELRPEGGGEPVRGFHVVLEDTILFPEGGGQPDDRGLIGDVPVLRVTRRGPEAVHFVPAALEPGAEVLLSLDWERRFDHMQQHSGQHLISAIAEQTFGFKTTSWELGRQRSVIELDTPLVTAEQVEALEKSVNEKIRDRVPVTVRELAADDPEVETVRSRGLPDDHVGPVRVVDIKGIDSNLCCGTHVSNLSDLQVIKLLGMEKGKKNKTNLVFLAGNRVLKSIEQSHSTEKALTSLLKNGPGEHVEAVRRLQSSVKLLQKNNLNLLRDIAVLIARDFKSKPAPRQLFVLHRYGG
;
A
#
# COMPACT_ATOMS: atom_id res chain seq x y z
N GLN A 1 -10.98 -0.64 -23.67
CA GLN A 1 -11.17 0.65 -24.34
C GLN A 1 -12.66 0.86 -24.57
N PHE A 2 -13.12 2.10 -24.72
CA PHE A 2 -14.53 2.43 -24.93
C PHE A 2 -14.65 3.77 -25.65
N THR A 3 -15.49 3.86 -26.67
CA THR A 3 -15.74 5.12 -27.39
C THR A 3 -16.92 5.85 -26.76
N THR A 4 -16.77 7.15 -26.52
CA THR A 4 -17.79 8.00 -25.87
C THR A 4 -17.74 9.41 -26.43
N ARG A 5 -18.67 10.29 -26.03
CA ARG A 5 -18.71 11.69 -26.43
C ARG A 5 -18.40 12.62 -25.26
N VAL A 6 -17.68 13.70 -25.53
CA VAL A 6 -17.46 14.78 -24.56
C VAL A 6 -18.74 15.58 -24.40
N VAL A 7 -19.31 15.60 -23.20
CA VAL A 7 -20.51 16.40 -22.88
C VAL A 7 -20.14 17.82 -22.51
N SER A 8 -19.11 17.99 -21.67
CA SER A 8 -18.61 19.31 -21.31
C SER A 8 -17.13 19.28 -20.94
N CYS A 9 -16.46 20.42 -21.17
CA CYS A 9 -15.07 20.65 -20.77
C CYS A 9 -14.96 22.06 -20.21
N ARG A 10 -14.61 22.19 -18.92
CA ARG A 10 -14.56 23.48 -18.22
C ARG A 10 -13.24 23.65 -17.51
N ALA A 11 -12.65 24.84 -17.59
CA ALA A 11 -11.41 25.16 -16.87
C ALA A 11 -11.57 24.89 -15.37
N ALA A 12 -10.54 24.32 -14.77
CA ALA A 12 -10.54 23.87 -13.40
C ALA A 12 -9.13 23.87 -12.81
N GLU A 13 -9.06 23.71 -11.49
CA GLU A 13 -7.80 23.49 -10.78
C GLU A 13 -7.92 22.23 -9.92
N LEU A 14 -6.87 21.41 -9.93
CA LEU A 14 -6.73 20.24 -9.09
C LEU A 14 -5.68 20.51 -8.02
N ARG A 15 -6.06 20.28 -6.76
CA ARG A 15 -5.10 20.31 -5.64
C ARG A 15 -4.52 18.92 -5.43
N PRO A 16 -3.18 18.75 -5.45
CA PRO A 16 -2.55 17.47 -5.17
C PRO A 16 -2.85 16.97 -3.76
N GLU A 17 -3.00 15.65 -3.61
CA GLU A 17 -3.06 15.01 -2.30
C GLU A 17 -1.68 15.08 -1.64
N GLY A 18 -1.58 15.75 -0.48
CA GLY A 18 -0.31 15.99 0.23
C GLY A 18 0.18 17.43 0.25
N GLY A 19 -0.57 18.37 -0.36
CA GLY A 19 -0.21 19.78 -0.42
C GLY A 19 0.67 20.12 -1.63
N GLY A 20 0.55 21.35 -2.12
CA GLY A 20 1.25 21.82 -3.32
C GLY A 20 0.46 22.93 -4.03
N GLU A 21 1.08 23.51 -5.06
CA GLU A 21 0.39 24.50 -5.90
C GLU A 21 -0.73 23.84 -6.71
N PRO A 22 -1.88 24.54 -6.90
CA PRO A 22 -2.97 24.03 -7.74
C PRO A 22 -2.49 23.80 -9.18
N VAL A 23 -2.77 22.63 -9.72
CA VAL A 23 -2.52 22.31 -11.12
C VAL A 23 -3.71 22.81 -11.93
N ARG A 24 -3.46 23.69 -12.90
CA ARG A 24 -4.49 24.14 -13.85
C ARG A 24 -4.77 23.06 -14.88
N GLY A 25 -6.04 22.91 -15.23
CA GLY A 25 -6.50 21.94 -16.21
C GLY A 25 -7.99 22.12 -16.48
N PHE A 26 -8.67 21.02 -16.78
CA PHE A 26 -10.07 21.01 -17.16
C PHE A 26 -10.81 19.87 -16.47
N HIS A 27 -12.03 20.14 -16.03
CA HIS A 27 -13.02 19.12 -15.71
C HIS A 27 -13.77 18.74 -16.97
N VAL A 28 -13.79 17.45 -17.28
CA VAL A 28 -14.44 16.86 -18.44
C VAL A 28 -15.51 15.89 -17.97
N VAL A 29 -16.72 16.10 -18.47
CA VAL A 29 -17.85 15.17 -18.32
C VAL A 29 -18.05 14.48 -19.66
N LEU A 30 -18.20 13.16 -19.62
CA LEU A 30 -18.42 12.30 -20.78
C LEU A 30 -19.85 11.76 -20.71
N GLU A 31 -20.38 11.33 -21.85
CA GLU A 31 -21.71 10.71 -21.92
C GLU A 31 -21.75 9.41 -21.11
N ASP A 32 -20.80 8.53 -21.38
CA ASP A 32 -20.49 7.33 -20.60
C ASP A 32 -18.99 7.24 -20.31
N THR A 33 -18.61 6.54 -19.23
CA THR A 33 -17.19 6.31 -18.90
C THR A 33 -16.94 4.90 -18.37
N ILE A 34 -15.78 4.35 -18.74
CA ILE A 34 -15.24 3.12 -18.16
C ILE A 34 -14.25 3.39 -17.02
N LEU A 35 -13.92 4.65 -16.75
CA LEU A 35 -13.01 5.05 -15.68
C LEU A 35 -13.80 5.19 -14.38
N PHE A 36 -13.47 4.37 -13.39
CA PHE A 36 -14.15 4.35 -12.10
C PHE A 36 -13.80 5.63 -11.33
N PRO A 37 -14.80 6.44 -10.93
CA PRO A 37 -14.58 7.52 -9.98
C PRO A 37 -14.23 6.92 -8.61
N GLU A 38 -13.50 7.64 -7.78
CA GLU A 38 -13.27 7.22 -6.39
C GLU A 38 -14.61 6.86 -5.70
N GLY A 39 -14.62 5.79 -4.90
CA GLY A 39 -15.88 5.30 -4.34
C GLY A 39 -15.72 4.10 -3.43
N GLY A 40 -16.49 4.09 -2.33
CA GLY A 40 -16.53 2.98 -1.38
C GLY A 40 -15.23 2.73 -0.62
N GLY A 41 -14.20 3.58 -0.76
CA GLY A 41 -12.84 3.36 -0.22
C GLY A 41 -11.82 2.90 -1.26
N GLN A 42 -12.25 2.61 -2.50
CA GLN A 42 -11.36 2.31 -3.61
C GLN A 42 -10.89 3.59 -4.32
N PRO A 43 -9.58 3.73 -4.61
CA PRO A 43 -9.06 4.86 -5.37
C PRO A 43 -9.57 4.86 -6.82
N ASP A 44 -9.62 6.05 -7.40
CA ASP A 44 -10.05 6.29 -8.77
C ASP A 44 -9.08 5.74 -9.82
N ASP A 45 -9.59 5.52 -11.03
CA ASP A 45 -8.79 5.06 -12.16
C ASP A 45 -7.99 6.16 -12.84
N ARG A 46 -7.00 5.71 -13.61
CA ARG A 46 -6.23 6.53 -14.54
C ARG A 46 -6.39 5.98 -15.95
N GLY A 47 -5.99 6.78 -16.92
CA GLY A 47 -6.15 6.42 -18.32
C GLY A 47 -5.97 7.62 -19.23
N LEU A 48 -6.52 7.50 -20.43
CA LEU A 48 -6.51 8.52 -21.47
C LEU A 48 -7.92 8.78 -21.98
N ILE A 49 -8.22 10.04 -22.31
CA ILE A 49 -9.35 10.46 -23.14
C ILE A 49 -8.77 10.95 -24.46
N GLY A 50 -8.89 10.15 -25.52
CA GLY A 50 -8.06 10.30 -26.71
C GLY A 50 -6.58 10.14 -26.34
N ASP A 51 -5.79 11.18 -26.57
CA ASP A 51 -4.36 11.22 -26.19
C ASP A 51 -4.10 11.99 -24.88
N VAL A 52 -5.16 12.46 -24.21
CA VAL A 52 -5.03 13.33 -23.02
C VAL A 52 -5.06 12.48 -21.73
N PRO A 53 -4.06 12.58 -20.85
CA PRO A 53 -4.02 11.81 -19.60
C PRO A 53 -5.04 12.31 -18.58
N VAL A 54 -5.76 11.35 -17.99
CA VAL A 54 -6.66 11.57 -16.87
C VAL A 54 -5.88 11.51 -15.57
N LEU A 55 -5.84 12.62 -14.85
CA LEU A 55 -5.08 12.74 -13.61
C LEU A 55 -5.92 12.43 -12.37
N ARG A 56 -7.26 12.59 -12.46
CA ARG A 56 -8.22 12.25 -11.41
C ARG A 56 -9.60 12.01 -12.00
N VAL A 57 -10.37 11.12 -11.39
CA VAL A 57 -11.80 10.93 -11.63
C VAL A 57 -12.54 11.04 -10.30
N THR A 58 -13.43 12.02 -10.20
CA THR A 58 -14.21 12.27 -8.97
C THR A 58 -15.69 12.13 -9.26
N ARG A 59 -16.44 11.62 -8.29
CA ARG A 59 -17.90 11.61 -8.39
C ARG A 59 -18.46 12.97 -7.97
N ARG A 60 -19.33 13.56 -8.79
CA ARG A 60 -20.11 14.76 -8.44
C ARG A 60 -21.59 14.50 -8.72
N GLY A 61 -22.33 14.14 -7.68
CA GLY A 61 -23.70 13.65 -7.83
C GLY A 61 -23.75 12.36 -8.66
N PRO A 62 -24.52 12.30 -9.76
CA PRO A 62 -24.56 11.13 -10.64
C PRO A 62 -23.38 11.10 -11.64
N GLU A 63 -22.63 12.20 -11.80
CA GLU A 63 -21.61 12.32 -12.85
C GLU A 63 -20.23 11.87 -12.37
N ALA A 64 -19.49 11.19 -13.26
CA ALA A 64 -18.06 11.01 -13.15
C ALA A 64 -17.33 12.17 -13.85
N VAL A 65 -16.60 12.96 -13.06
CA VAL A 65 -15.88 14.14 -13.53
C VAL A 65 -14.39 13.86 -13.62
N HIS A 66 -13.85 13.98 -14.83
CA HIS A 66 -12.46 13.66 -15.16
C HIS A 66 -11.63 14.96 -15.16
N PHE A 67 -10.53 14.99 -14.40
CA PHE A 67 -9.58 16.10 -14.46
C PHE A 67 -8.45 15.77 -15.42
N VAL A 68 -8.24 16.64 -16.41
CA VAL A 68 -7.25 16.49 -17.49
C VAL A 68 -6.44 17.78 -17.67
N PRO A 69 -5.18 17.71 -18.16
CA PRO A 69 -4.34 18.90 -18.33
C PRO A 69 -4.64 19.70 -19.62
N ALA A 70 -5.32 19.09 -20.60
CA ALA A 70 -5.63 19.71 -21.89
C ALA A 70 -7.14 19.76 -22.13
N ALA A 71 -7.59 20.81 -22.82
CA ALA A 71 -9.00 20.97 -23.17
C ALA A 71 -9.43 19.94 -24.21
N LEU A 72 -10.69 19.52 -24.13
CA LEU A 72 -11.35 18.67 -25.12
C LEU A 72 -12.58 19.38 -25.66
N GLU A 73 -12.87 19.20 -26.94
CA GLU A 73 -14.00 19.85 -27.61
C GLU A 73 -15.33 19.19 -27.21
N PRO A 74 -16.29 19.92 -26.60
CA PRO A 74 -17.63 19.40 -26.34
C PRO A 74 -18.30 18.94 -27.65
N GLY A 75 -18.93 17.77 -27.61
CA GLY A 75 -19.54 17.13 -28.76
C GLY A 75 -18.60 16.20 -29.54
N ALA A 76 -17.29 16.24 -29.29
CA ALA A 76 -16.33 15.36 -29.95
C ALA A 76 -16.44 13.91 -29.46
N GLU A 77 -16.28 12.97 -30.38
CA GLU A 77 -16.15 11.55 -30.08
C GLU A 77 -14.69 11.23 -29.71
N VAL A 78 -14.49 10.52 -28.61
CA VAL A 78 -13.17 10.23 -28.03
C VAL A 78 -13.06 8.78 -27.60
N LEU A 79 -11.87 8.21 -27.76
CA LEU A 79 -11.55 6.85 -27.28
C LEU A 79 -11.02 6.92 -25.85
N LEU A 80 -11.67 6.21 -24.93
CA LEU A 80 -11.17 5.99 -23.57
C LEU A 80 -10.26 4.77 -23.51
N SER A 81 -9.06 4.99 -22.98
CA SER A 81 -8.11 3.92 -22.65
C SER A 81 -7.88 3.89 -21.15
N LEU A 82 -8.15 2.74 -20.54
CA LEU A 82 -7.97 2.52 -19.11
C LEU A 82 -6.53 2.07 -18.81
N ASP A 83 -5.93 2.62 -17.75
CA ASP A 83 -4.73 2.02 -17.15
C ASP A 83 -5.11 0.68 -16.50
N TRP A 84 -4.95 -0.39 -17.27
CA TRP A 84 -5.37 -1.73 -16.85
C TRP A 84 -4.55 -2.25 -15.68
N GLU A 85 -3.26 -1.94 -15.59
CA GLU A 85 -2.43 -2.40 -14.46
C GLU A 85 -2.95 -1.81 -13.15
N ARG A 86 -3.26 -0.51 -13.14
CA ARG A 86 -3.87 0.15 -11.97
C ARG A 86 -5.24 -0.41 -11.65
N ARG A 87 -6.13 -0.53 -12.65
CA ARG A 87 -7.48 -1.05 -12.43
C ARG A 87 -7.44 -2.45 -11.84
N PHE A 88 -6.64 -3.33 -12.44
CA PHE A 88 -6.57 -4.72 -12.03
C PHE A 88 -5.97 -4.86 -10.64
N ASP A 89 -4.95 -4.06 -10.30
CA ASP A 89 -4.41 -3.98 -8.94
C ASP A 89 -5.51 -3.62 -7.92
N HIS A 90 -6.30 -2.58 -8.20
CA HIS A 90 -7.40 -2.17 -7.30
C HIS A 90 -8.47 -3.26 -7.18
N MET A 91 -8.86 -3.90 -8.29
CA MET A 91 -9.80 -5.03 -8.27
C MET A 91 -9.27 -6.18 -7.41
N GLN A 92 -7.97 -6.48 -7.49
CA GLN A 92 -7.33 -7.50 -6.67
C GLN A 92 -7.37 -7.13 -5.18
N GLN A 93 -6.99 -5.90 -4.83
CA GLN A 93 -7.01 -5.48 -3.42
C GLN A 93 -8.43 -5.46 -2.85
N HIS A 94 -9.41 -5.00 -3.64
CA HIS A 94 -10.79 -4.89 -3.20
C HIS A 94 -11.45 -6.26 -3.03
N SER A 95 -11.40 -7.12 -4.05
CA SER A 95 -11.90 -8.49 -3.90
C SER A 95 -11.15 -9.28 -2.83
N GLY A 96 -9.85 -9.05 -2.67
CA GLY A 96 -9.07 -9.61 -1.56
C GLY A 96 -9.59 -9.17 -0.20
N GLN A 97 -9.95 -7.89 -0.04
CA GLN A 97 -10.56 -7.38 1.18
C GLN A 97 -11.87 -8.11 1.50
N HIS A 98 -12.80 -8.23 0.55
CA HIS A 98 -14.08 -8.92 0.77
C HIS A 98 -13.86 -10.38 1.19
N LEU A 99 -12.98 -11.10 0.49
CA LEU A 99 -12.67 -12.49 0.79
C LEU A 99 -12.10 -12.67 2.20
N ILE A 100 -11.10 -11.85 2.59
CA ILE A 100 -10.50 -11.91 3.92
C ILE A 100 -11.55 -11.56 4.99
N SER A 101 -12.32 -10.49 4.78
CA SER A 101 -13.36 -10.05 5.72
C SER A 101 -14.48 -11.06 5.91
N ALA A 102 -14.85 -11.82 4.88
CA ALA A 102 -15.87 -12.86 4.98
C ALA A 102 -15.34 -14.08 5.76
N ILE A 103 -14.15 -14.57 5.41
CA ILE A 103 -13.57 -15.76 6.06
C ILE A 103 -13.21 -15.46 7.52
N ALA A 104 -12.70 -14.27 7.82
CA ALA A 104 -12.39 -13.86 9.20
C ALA A 104 -13.65 -13.83 10.09
N GLU A 105 -14.76 -13.34 9.57
CA GLU A 105 -16.04 -13.32 10.27
C GLU A 105 -16.63 -14.73 10.43
N GLN A 106 -16.66 -15.54 9.37
CA GLN A 106 -17.20 -16.90 9.41
C GLN A 106 -16.41 -17.85 10.31
N THR A 107 -15.08 -17.75 10.29
CA THR A 107 -14.21 -18.71 10.99
C THR A 107 -13.98 -18.30 12.45
N PHE A 108 -13.86 -17.00 12.71
CA PHE A 108 -13.43 -16.50 14.03
C PHE A 108 -14.39 -15.48 14.65
N GLY A 109 -15.46 -15.08 13.96
CA GLY A 109 -16.37 -14.03 14.42
C GLY A 109 -15.78 -12.62 14.32
N PHE A 110 -14.67 -12.42 13.61
CA PHE A 110 -13.99 -11.13 13.49
C PHE A 110 -14.68 -10.24 12.47
N LYS A 111 -15.61 -9.40 12.94
CA LYS A 111 -16.31 -8.42 12.11
C LYS A 111 -15.37 -7.33 11.60
N THR A 112 -15.57 -6.88 10.37
CA THR A 112 -14.82 -5.76 9.80
C THR A 112 -15.44 -4.42 10.18
N THR A 113 -14.65 -3.50 10.74
CA THR A 113 -15.13 -2.17 11.18
C THR A 113 -14.59 -1.01 10.36
N SER A 114 -13.53 -1.22 9.60
CA SER A 114 -13.08 -0.29 8.57
C SER A 114 -12.06 -1.00 7.69
N TRP A 115 -11.73 -0.41 6.56
CA TRP A 115 -10.67 -0.88 5.70
C TRP A 115 -10.12 0.28 4.88
N GLU A 116 -8.93 0.09 4.35
CA GLU A 116 -8.23 1.05 3.51
C GLU A 116 -7.47 0.31 2.41
N LEU A 117 -7.66 0.72 1.15
CA LEU A 117 -6.88 0.22 0.01
C LEU A 117 -5.76 1.21 -0.31
N GLY A 118 -4.75 1.22 0.56
CA GLY A 118 -3.61 2.12 0.43
C GLY A 118 -2.77 1.83 -0.82
N ARG A 119 -1.91 2.78 -1.20
CA ARG A 119 -1.08 2.68 -2.41
C ARG A 119 -0.08 1.52 -2.38
N GLN A 120 0.51 1.23 -1.22
CA GLN A 120 1.52 0.19 -1.07
C GLN A 120 0.96 -1.07 -0.42
N ARG A 121 0.08 -0.92 0.57
CA ARG A 121 -0.52 -2.00 1.35
C ARG A 121 -1.97 -1.69 1.67
N SER A 122 -2.75 -2.74 1.87
CA SER A 122 -4.16 -2.63 2.24
C SER A 122 -4.35 -3.07 3.69
N VAL A 123 -5.37 -2.53 4.34
CA VAL A 123 -5.63 -2.75 5.78
C VAL A 123 -7.10 -3.07 6.00
N ILE A 124 -7.38 -4.03 6.86
CA ILE A 124 -8.72 -4.37 7.35
C ILE A 124 -8.71 -4.23 8.87
N GLU A 125 -9.54 -3.34 9.41
CA GLU A 125 -9.73 -3.22 10.85
C GLU A 125 -10.80 -4.23 11.29
N LEU A 126 -10.42 -5.11 12.20
CA LEU A 126 -11.26 -6.16 12.78
C LEU A 126 -11.72 -5.74 14.18
N ASP A 127 -12.98 -6.03 14.51
CA ASP A 127 -13.61 -5.74 15.80
C ASP A 127 -13.16 -6.73 16.89
N THR A 128 -11.87 -6.81 17.11
CA THR A 128 -11.27 -7.65 18.13
C THR A 128 -9.98 -7.01 18.65
N PRO A 129 -9.73 -7.08 19.97
CA PRO A 129 -8.51 -6.53 20.57
C PRO A 129 -7.26 -7.36 20.26
N LEU A 130 -7.43 -8.62 19.87
CA LEU A 130 -6.33 -9.55 19.63
C LEU A 130 -6.68 -10.53 18.52
N VAL A 131 -5.71 -10.76 17.63
CA VAL A 131 -5.68 -11.86 16.68
C VAL A 131 -4.33 -12.57 16.89
N THR A 132 -4.32 -13.89 17.01
CA THR A 132 -3.07 -14.65 17.22
C THR A 132 -2.36 -14.95 15.92
N ALA A 133 -1.07 -15.27 15.97
CA ALA A 133 -0.30 -15.63 14.77
C ALA A 133 -0.88 -16.86 14.07
N GLU A 134 -1.35 -17.84 14.83
CA GLU A 134 -1.98 -19.07 14.33
C GLU A 134 -3.31 -18.77 13.62
N GLN A 135 -4.09 -17.82 14.15
CA GLN A 135 -5.32 -17.36 13.49
C GLN A 135 -5.03 -16.64 12.18
N VAL A 136 -3.98 -15.81 12.12
CA VAL A 136 -3.53 -15.16 10.87
C VAL A 136 -3.10 -16.22 9.85
N GLU A 137 -2.33 -17.22 10.25
CA GLU A 137 -1.88 -18.30 9.35
C GLU A 137 -3.06 -19.13 8.83
N ALA A 138 -3.98 -19.52 9.72
CA ALA A 138 -5.19 -20.26 9.34
C ALA A 138 -6.09 -19.45 8.39
N LEU A 139 -6.23 -18.14 8.63
CA LEU A 139 -6.96 -17.22 7.76
C LEU A 139 -6.30 -17.12 6.38
N GLU A 140 -4.99 -16.86 6.33
CA GLU A 140 -4.24 -16.77 5.07
C GLU A 140 -4.36 -18.06 4.25
N LYS A 141 -4.24 -19.22 4.91
CA LYS A 141 -4.39 -20.52 4.27
C LYS A 141 -5.78 -20.68 3.64
N SER A 142 -6.84 -20.46 4.43
CA SER A 142 -8.23 -20.61 3.97
C SER A 142 -8.56 -19.66 2.81
N VAL A 143 -8.14 -18.40 2.91
CA VAL A 143 -8.28 -17.40 1.85
C VAL A 143 -7.62 -17.89 0.54
N ASN A 144 -6.37 -18.36 0.61
CA ASN A 144 -5.68 -18.86 -0.58
C ASN A 144 -6.22 -20.19 -1.10
N GLU A 145 -6.87 -21.01 -0.27
CA GLU A 145 -7.62 -22.19 -0.72
C GLU A 145 -8.80 -21.76 -1.60
N LYS A 146 -9.57 -20.76 -1.19
CA LYS A 146 -10.68 -20.23 -2.01
C LYS A 146 -10.25 -19.61 -3.33
N ILE A 147 -9.05 -19.02 -3.36
CA ILE A 147 -8.42 -18.57 -4.61
C ILE A 147 -8.13 -19.76 -5.54
N ARG A 148 -7.56 -20.85 -5.00
CA ARG A 148 -7.27 -22.08 -5.76
C ARG A 148 -8.53 -22.81 -6.23
N ASP A 149 -9.62 -22.70 -5.48
CA ASP A 149 -10.94 -23.26 -5.83
C ASP A 149 -11.60 -22.51 -7.01
N ARG A 150 -11.04 -21.36 -7.43
CA ARG A 150 -11.53 -20.54 -8.55
C ARG A 150 -12.99 -20.13 -8.38
N VAL A 151 -13.34 -19.70 -7.16
CA VAL A 151 -14.72 -19.32 -6.84
C VAL A 151 -15.14 -18.12 -7.69
N PRO A 152 -16.29 -18.18 -8.40
CA PRO A 152 -16.81 -17.07 -9.17
C PRO A 152 -17.18 -15.87 -8.29
N VAL A 153 -16.96 -14.67 -8.82
CA VAL A 153 -17.43 -13.42 -8.24
C VAL A 153 -18.39 -12.78 -9.23
N THR A 154 -19.62 -12.56 -8.82
CA THR A 154 -20.68 -11.98 -9.66
C THR A 154 -21.15 -10.66 -9.09
N VAL A 155 -21.71 -9.85 -9.98
CA VAL A 155 -22.27 -8.54 -9.65
C VAL A 155 -23.71 -8.57 -10.09
N ARG A 156 -24.61 -8.11 -9.22
CA ARG A 156 -26.03 -7.99 -9.49
C ARG A 156 -26.53 -6.64 -9.00
N GLU A 157 -27.53 -6.12 -9.71
CA GLU A 157 -28.17 -4.86 -9.40
C GLU A 157 -29.58 -5.16 -8.90
N LEU A 158 -29.88 -4.67 -7.71
CA LEU A 158 -31.18 -4.80 -7.07
C LEU A 158 -31.87 -3.43 -7.04
N ALA A 159 -33.20 -3.44 -7.06
CA ALA A 159 -33.95 -2.24 -6.74
C ALA A 159 -33.70 -1.85 -5.27
N ALA A 160 -33.74 -0.56 -4.95
CA ALA A 160 -33.44 -0.10 -3.58
C ALA A 160 -34.46 -0.60 -2.54
N ASP A 161 -35.67 -0.94 -2.97
CA ASP A 161 -36.76 -1.50 -2.16
C ASP A 161 -36.81 -3.04 -2.20
N ASP A 162 -35.84 -3.69 -2.85
CA ASP A 162 -35.78 -5.16 -2.90
C ASP A 162 -35.50 -5.71 -1.48
N PRO A 163 -36.34 -6.63 -0.96
CA PRO A 163 -36.17 -7.18 0.39
C PRO A 163 -34.83 -7.90 0.58
N GLU A 164 -34.18 -8.34 -0.50
CA GLU A 164 -32.89 -8.97 -0.44
C GLU A 164 -31.78 -8.00 0.00
N VAL A 165 -31.94 -6.69 -0.23
CA VAL A 165 -30.97 -5.65 0.20
C VAL A 165 -30.73 -5.70 1.72
N GLU A 166 -31.77 -6.01 2.51
CA GLU A 166 -31.69 -6.12 3.98
C GLU A 166 -30.97 -7.41 4.45
N THR A 167 -30.86 -8.41 3.58
CA THR A 167 -30.23 -9.71 3.90
C THR A 167 -28.73 -9.74 3.59
N VAL A 168 -28.27 -8.78 2.78
CA VAL A 168 -26.88 -8.68 2.31
C VAL A 168 -26.04 -7.93 3.34
N ARG A 169 -24.76 -8.32 3.49
CA ARG A 169 -23.84 -7.63 4.39
C ARG A 169 -23.67 -6.18 3.91
N SER A 170 -24.02 -5.23 4.78
CA SER A 170 -24.07 -3.82 4.43
C SER A 170 -23.51 -2.94 5.55
N ARG A 171 -23.00 -1.77 5.18
CA ARG A 171 -22.67 -0.67 6.11
C ARG A 171 -23.71 0.46 6.06
N GLY A 172 -24.84 0.21 5.40
CA GLY A 172 -25.84 1.21 5.03
C GLY A 172 -25.60 1.78 3.63
N LEU A 173 -26.67 2.23 2.99
CA LEU A 173 -26.61 3.05 1.79
C LEU A 173 -26.44 4.53 2.20
N PRO A 174 -25.65 5.33 1.47
CA PRO A 174 -25.62 6.78 1.67
C PRO A 174 -27.01 7.40 1.50
N ASP A 175 -27.31 8.46 2.26
CA ASP A 175 -28.60 9.18 2.19
C ASP A 175 -28.88 9.78 0.81
N ASP A 176 -27.84 10.02 0.01
CA ASP A 176 -27.90 10.53 -1.36
C ASP A 176 -27.83 9.42 -2.44
N HIS A 177 -28.01 8.15 -2.05
CA HIS A 177 -28.04 7.05 -3.00
C HIS A 177 -29.25 7.17 -3.96
N VAL A 178 -28.96 7.23 -5.25
CA VAL A 178 -29.95 7.23 -6.33
C VAL A 178 -29.59 6.12 -7.31
N GLY A 179 -30.57 5.28 -7.63
CA GLY A 179 -30.43 4.20 -8.59
C GLY A 179 -30.42 2.80 -7.95
N PRO A 180 -30.05 1.77 -8.72
CA PRO A 180 -30.01 0.41 -8.22
C PRO A 180 -28.86 0.18 -7.23
N VAL A 181 -29.10 -0.71 -6.29
CA VAL A 181 -28.15 -1.14 -5.28
C VAL A 181 -27.29 -2.26 -5.86
N ARG A 182 -25.97 -2.04 -5.90
CA ARG A 182 -25.03 -3.02 -6.44
C ARG A 182 -24.56 -3.99 -5.36
N VAL A 183 -24.83 -5.27 -5.59
CA VAL A 183 -24.41 -6.38 -4.73
C VAL A 183 -23.29 -7.15 -5.41
N VAL A 184 -22.21 -7.37 -4.68
CA VAL A 184 -21.09 -8.21 -5.08
C VAL A 184 -21.21 -9.53 -4.34
N ASP A 185 -21.27 -10.62 -5.09
CA ASP A 185 -21.43 -11.98 -4.55
C ASP A 185 -20.17 -12.80 -4.84
N ILE A 186 -19.48 -13.22 -3.79
CA ILE A 186 -18.46 -14.26 -3.86
C ILE A 186 -19.18 -15.57 -3.56
N LYS A 187 -19.41 -16.36 -4.60
CA LYS A 187 -20.35 -17.50 -4.56
C LYS A 187 -20.15 -18.39 -3.32
N GLY A 188 -21.16 -18.42 -2.46
CA GLY A 188 -21.20 -19.27 -1.26
C GLY A 188 -20.24 -18.84 -0.14
N ILE A 189 -19.68 -17.64 -0.22
CA ILE A 189 -18.74 -17.08 0.77
C ILE A 189 -19.24 -15.74 1.29
N ASP A 190 -19.52 -14.77 0.42
CA ASP A 190 -19.92 -13.42 0.84
C ASP A 190 -20.91 -12.84 -0.15
N SER A 191 -21.85 -12.04 0.36
CA SER A 191 -22.71 -11.19 -0.45
C SER A 191 -22.70 -9.82 0.22
N ASN A 192 -22.30 -8.78 -0.51
CA ASN A 192 -22.01 -7.47 0.08
C ASN A 192 -22.48 -6.30 -0.79
N LEU A 193 -23.02 -5.24 -0.17
CA LEU A 193 -23.31 -3.99 -0.86
C LEU A 193 -22.00 -3.26 -1.18
N CYS A 194 -21.62 -3.23 -2.45
CA CYS A 194 -20.37 -2.60 -2.86
C CYS A 194 -20.42 -1.96 -4.24
N CYS A 195 -19.98 -0.70 -4.31
CA CYS A 195 -19.87 0.05 -5.55
C CYS A 195 -18.50 -0.08 -6.23
N GLY A 196 -17.50 -0.70 -5.60
CA GLY A 196 -16.15 -0.80 -6.15
C GLY A 196 -15.99 -1.82 -7.27
N THR A 197 -14.83 -1.83 -7.91
CA THR A 197 -14.54 -2.78 -8.99
C THR A 197 -13.98 -4.08 -8.42
N HIS A 198 -14.40 -5.21 -8.97
CA HIS A 198 -14.02 -6.55 -8.48
C HIS A 198 -13.55 -7.42 -9.62
N VAL A 199 -12.64 -8.35 -9.32
CA VAL A 199 -12.33 -9.46 -10.24
C VAL A 199 -13.56 -10.34 -10.45
N SER A 200 -13.66 -11.02 -11.60
CA SER A 200 -14.76 -11.94 -11.92
C SER A 200 -14.57 -13.34 -11.33
N ASN A 201 -13.35 -13.67 -10.91
CA ASN A 201 -13.04 -14.94 -10.27
C ASN A 201 -11.94 -14.75 -9.22
N LEU A 202 -12.03 -15.46 -8.09
CA LEU A 202 -10.99 -15.37 -7.06
C LEU A 202 -9.61 -15.81 -7.56
N SER A 203 -9.51 -16.65 -8.61
CA SER A 203 -8.23 -17.02 -9.19
C SER A 203 -7.42 -15.82 -9.71
N ASP A 204 -8.11 -14.75 -10.11
CA ASP A 204 -7.47 -13.52 -10.58
C ASP A 204 -6.73 -12.77 -9.46
N LEU A 205 -7.03 -13.08 -8.19
CA LEU A 205 -6.25 -12.61 -7.05
C LEU A 205 -4.86 -13.22 -6.99
N GLN A 206 -4.64 -14.38 -7.64
CA GLN A 206 -3.42 -15.18 -7.68
C GLN A 206 -2.95 -15.68 -6.31
N VAL A 207 -2.68 -14.76 -5.39
CA VAL A 207 -2.22 -15.02 -4.03
C VAL A 207 -2.59 -13.83 -3.13
N ILE A 208 -2.87 -14.12 -1.86
CA ILE A 208 -2.97 -13.12 -0.81
C ILE A 208 -1.91 -13.41 0.25
N LYS A 209 -1.22 -12.36 0.70
CA LYS A 209 -0.29 -12.41 1.82
C LYS A 209 -0.75 -11.49 2.93
N LEU A 210 -0.91 -12.02 4.13
CA LEU A 210 -1.10 -11.27 5.36
C LEU A 210 0.29 -10.92 5.92
N LEU A 211 0.57 -9.62 6.01
CA LEU A 211 1.87 -9.11 6.45
C LEU A 211 2.00 -9.05 7.97
N GLY A 212 0.87 -9.10 8.68
CA GLY A 212 0.81 -9.05 10.12
C GLY A 212 -0.27 -8.10 10.63
N MET A 213 -0.11 -7.69 11.88
CA MET A 213 -1.12 -6.94 12.60
C MET A 213 -0.54 -5.64 13.14
N GLU A 214 -1.35 -4.59 13.12
CA GLU A 214 -1.09 -3.30 13.72
C GLU A 214 -2.21 -2.96 14.71
N LYS A 215 -1.93 -2.06 15.66
CA LYS A 215 -2.96 -1.61 16.61
C LYS A 215 -4.01 -0.76 15.88
N GLY A 216 -5.27 -1.18 15.95
CA GLY A 216 -6.42 -0.43 15.42
C GLY A 216 -6.98 0.57 16.43
N LYS A 217 -8.10 1.21 16.09
CA LYS A 217 -8.76 2.21 16.94
C LYS A 217 -9.55 1.52 18.07
N LYS A 218 -9.50 2.05 19.29
CA LYS A 218 -10.38 1.64 20.42
C LYS A 218 -10.46 0.10 20.61
N ASN A 219 -9.35 -0.55 20.96
CA ASN A 219 -9.28 -2.01 21.19
C ASN A 219 -9.63 -2.87 19.97
N LYS A 220 -9.21 -2.43 18.78
CA LYS A 220 -9.35 -3.16 17.51
C LYS A 220 -8.00 -3.53 16.93
N THR A 221 -8.00 -4.41 15.94
CA THR A 221 -6.79 -4.90 15.30
C THR A 221 -6.81 -4.61 13.80
N ASN A 222 -5.76 -4.00 13.28
CA ASN A 222 -5.57 -3.77 11.84
C ASN A 222 -4.80 -4.94 11.24
N LEU A 223 -5.45 -5.70 10.36
CA LEU A 223 -4.81 -6.75 9.57
C LEU A 223 -4.26 -6.15 8.27
N VAL A 224 -2.96 -6.23 8.05
CA VAL A 224 -2.29 -5.68 6.87
C VAL A 224 -2.11 -6.79 5.83
N PHE A 225 -2.48 -6.52 4.58
CA PHE A 225 -2.41 -7.51 3.51
C PHE A 225 -1.98 -6.94 2.15
N LEU A 226 -1.56 -7.84 1.28
CA LEU A 226 -1.32 -7.62 -0.15
C LEU A 226 -2.05 -8.71 -0.95
N ALA A 227 -2.62 -8.34 -2.10
CA ALA A 227 -3.17 -9.30 -3.06
C ALA A 227 -2.46 -9.19 -4.42
N GLY A 228 -2.41 -10.31 -5.16
CA GLY A 228 -2.00 -10.36 -6.56
C GLY A 228 -0.61 -9.80 -6.84
N ASN A 229 -0.53 -8.91 -7.83
CA ASN A 229 0.76 -8.41 -8.33
C ASN A 229 1.58 -7.68 -7.25
N ARG A 230 0.94 -7.13 -6.20
CA ARG A 230 1.68 -6.53 -5.07
C ARG A 230 2.49 -7.56 -4.30
N VAL A 231 1.98 -8.78 -4.15
CA VAL A 231 2.71 -9.89 -3.52
C VAL A 231 3.92 -10.26 -4.36
N LEU A 232 3.75 -10.38 -5.68
CA LEU A 232 4.85 -10.69 -6.61
C LEU A 232 5.94 -9.61 -6.57
N LYS A 233 5.55 -8.33 -6.62
CA LYS A 233 6.49 -7.19 -6.50
C LYS A 233 7.25 -7.22 -5.15
N SER A 234 6.57 -7.56 -4.06
CA SER A 234 7.19 -7.69 -2.73
C SER A 234 8.20 -8.86 -2.65
N ILE A 235 7.85 -10.01 -3.24
CA ILE A 235 8.74 -11.18 -3.30
C ILE A 235 9.97 -10.86 -4.15
N GLU A 236 9.79 -10.22 -5.31
CA GLU A 236 10.91 -9.83 -6.18
C GLU A 236 11.88 -8.90 -5.44
N GLN A 237 11.36 -7.89 -4.73
CA GLN A 237 12.19 -6.98 -3.95
C GLN A 237 12.92 -7.70 -2.79
N SER A 238 12.24 -8.61 -2.11
CA SER A 238 12.84 -9.42 -1.04
C SER A 238 13.94 -10.33 -1.57
N HIS A 239 13.69 -10.99 -2.70
CA HIS A 239 14.65 -11.90 -3.34
C HIS A 239 15.87 -11.15 -3.91
N SER A 240 15.67 -9.97 -4.50
CA SER A 240 16.75 -9.09 -4.95
C SER A 240 17.63 -8.64 -3.77
N THR A 241 17.00 -8.27 -2.65
CA THR A 241 17.72 -7.93 -1.40
C THR A 241 18.52 -9.12 -0.86
N GLU A 242 17.93 -10.31 -0.85
CA GLU A 242 18.61 -11.54 -0.41
C GLU A 242 19.81 -11.87 -1.30
N LYS A 243 19.68 -11.76 -2.63
CA LYS A 243 20.81 -11.91 -3.57
C LYS A 243 21.93 -10.91 -3.31
N ALA A 244 21.58 -9.65 -3.03
CA ALA A 244 22.56 -8.63 -2.67
C ALA A 244 23.30 -9.00 -1.37
N LEU A 245 22.59 -9.48 -0.35
CA LEU A 245 23.18 -9.96 0.90
C LEU A 245 24.11 -11.16 0.70
N THR A 246 23.71 -12.14 -0.11
CA THR A 246 24.57 -13.28 -0.48
C THR A 246 25.89 -12.81 -1.09
N SER A 247 25.84 -11.80 -1.97
CA SER A 247 27.04 -11.23 -2.57
C SER A 247 27.92 -10.47 -1.56
N LEU A 248 27.32 -9.75 -0.60
CA LEU A 248 28.05 -8.99 0.42
C LEU A 248 28.68 -9.89 1.48
N LEU A 249 27.93 -10.87 1.97
CA LEU A 249 28.32 -11.75 3.07
C LEU A 249 29.12 -12.97 2.62
N LYS A 250 29.13 -13.26 1.31
CA LYS A 250 29.82 -14.40 0.68
C LYS A 250 29.41 -15.75 1.28
N ASN A 251 28.13 -15.90 1.59
CA ASN A 251 27.53 -17.13 2.10
C ASN A 251 26.08 -17.29 1.61
N GLY A 252 25.47 -18.45 1.89
CA GLY A 252 24.11 -18.75 1.46
C GLY A 252 23.03 -18.03 2.30
N PRO A 253 21.81 -17.87 1.77
CA PRO A 253 20.69 -17.18 2.45
C PRO A 253 20.39 -17.66 3.87
N GLY A 254 20.40 -18.98 4.09
CA GLY A 254 20.14 -19.58 5.40
C GLY A 254 21.16 -19.20 6.48
N GLU A 255 22.32 -18.66 6.08
CA GLU A 255 23.40 -18.27 6.99
C GLU A 255 23.53 -16.75 7.14
N HIS A 256 22.72 -15.95 6.44
CA HIS A 256 22.84 -14.48 6.46
C HIS A 256 22.76 -13.92 7.88
N VAL A 257 21.81 -14.41 8.69
CA VAL A 257 21.62 -13.94 10.07
C VAL A 257 22.87 -14.22 10.92
N GLU A 258 23.41 -15.43 10.85
CA GLU A 258 24.60 -15.81 11.61
C GLU A 258 25.86 -15.08 11.14
N ALA A 259 26.01 -14.85 9.83
CA ALA A 259 27.10 -14.01 9.33
C ALA A 259 27.00 -12.58 9.84
N VAL A 260 25.81 -11.97 9.88
CA VAL A 260 25.60 -10.64 10.45
C VAL A 260 25.93 -10.64 11.95
N ARG A 261 25.50 -11.64 12.73
CA ARG A 261 25.85 -11.77 14.15
C ARG A 261 27.37 -11.87 14.38
N ARG A 262 28.07 -12.64 13.55
CA ARG A 262 29.54 -12.72 13.57
C ARG A 262 30.17 -11.37 13.26
N LEU A 263 29.73 -10.69 12.20
CA LEU A 263 30.23 -9.36 11.83
C LEU A 263 30.03 -8.34 12.96
N GLN A 264 28.83 -8.28 13.56
CA GLN A 264 28.56 -7.39 14.70
C GLN A 264 29.46 -7.69 15.91
N SER A 265 29.72 -8.97 16.19
CA SER A 265 30.61 -9.39 17.28
C SER A 265 32.07 -9.00 17.00
N SER A 266 32.54 -9.22 15.76
CA SER A 266 33.86 -8.78 15.32
C SER A 266 34.03 -7.26 15.38
N VAL A 267 33.03 -6.48 14.97
CA VAL A 267 33.06 -5.01 15.07
C VAL A 267 33.20 -4.56 16.53
N LYS A 268 32.43 -5.12 17.46
CA LYS A 268 32.54 -4.81 18.89
C LYS A 268 33.92 -5.16 19.45
N LEU A 269 34.48 -6.30 19.07
CA LEU A 269 35.81 -6.73 19.50
C LEU A 269 36.91 -5.79 18.96
N LEU A 270 36.83 -5.44 17.68
CA LEU A 270 37.78 -4.52 17.05
C LEU A 270 37.74 -3.13 17.68
N GLN A 271 36.55 -2.61 18.00
CA GLN A 271 36.41 -1.34 18.73
C GLN A 271 37.06 -1.39 20.12
N LYS A 272 36.86 -2.48 20.87
CA LYS A 272 37.51 -2.67 22.17
C LYS A 272 39.03 -2.72 22.04
N ASN A 273 39.54 -3.45 21.05
CA ASN A 273 40.98 -3.56 20.80
C ASN A 273 41.57 -2.22 20.38
N ASN A 274 40.87 -1.44 19.54
CA ASN A 274 41.31 -0.11 19.13
C ASN A 274 41.46 0.83 20.34
N LEU A 275 40.48 0.85 21.26
CA LEU A 275 40.57 1.63 22.50
C LEU A 275 41.75 1.21 23.39
N ASN A 276 42.01 -0.09 23.48
CA ASN A 276 43.16 -0.59 24.24
C ASN A 276 44.48 -0.17 23.61
N LEU A 277 44.62 -0.31 22.29
CA LEU A 277 45.82 0.13 21.56
C LEU A 277 46.04 1.65 21.69
N LEU A 278 44.98 2.46 21.61
CA LEU A 278 45.08 3.90 21.84
C LEU A 278 45.56 4.23 23.27
N ARG A 279 45.12 3.47 24.27
CA ARG A 279 45.62 3.60 25.65
C ARG A 279 47.09 3.21 25.78
N ASP A 280 47.49 2.08 25.17
CA ASP A 280 48.87 1.61 25.21
C ASP A 280 49.81 2.62 24.51
N ILE A 281 49.38 3.17 23.37
CA ILE A 281 50.10 4.23 22.66
C ILE A 281 50.22 5.48 23.53
N ALA A 282 49.15 5.92 24.21
CA ALA A 282 49.21 7.08 25.11
C ALA A 282 50.21 6.86 26.26
N VAL A 283 50.26 5.65 26.83
CA VAL A 283 51.23 5.28 27.86
C VAL A 283 52.67 5.31 27.32
N LEU A 284 52.90 4.77 26.11
CA LEU A 284 54.22 4.78 25.47
C LEU A 284 54.69 6.21 25.15
N ILE A 285 53.82 7.06 24.61
CA ILE A 285 54.12 8.48 24.34
C ILE A 285 54.48 9.20 25.65
N ALA A 286 53.73 8.97 26.74
CA ALA A 286 54.04 9.57 28.03
C ALA A 286 55.40 9.10 28.59
N ARG A 287 55.77 7.83 28.37
CA ARG A 287 57.10 7.30 28.75
C ARG A 287 58.22 7.91 27.90
N ASP A 288 58.03 7.99 26.58
CA ASP A 288 58.98 8.64 25.67
C ASP A 288 59.22 10.10 26.08
N PHE A 289 58.15 10.86 26.36
CA PHE A 289 58.24 12.24 26.82
C PHE A 289 59.02 12.37 28.13
N LYS A 290 58.84 11.44 29.08
CA LYS A 290 59.63 11.40 30.33
C LYS A 290 61.10 11.02 30.10
N SER A 291 61.39 10.19 29.10
CA SER A 291 62.74 9.70 28.82
C SER A 291 63.58 10.68 28.00
N LYS A 292 62.94 11.60 27.28
CA LYS A 292 63.62 12.66 26.55
C LYS A 292 64.19 13.68 27.55
N PRO A 293 65.48 14.06 27.43
CA PRO A 293 66.06 15.10 28.28
C PRO A 293 65.25 16.39 28.10
N ALA A 294 65.04 17.12 29.20
CA ALA A 294 64.34 18.40 29.16
C ALA A 294 64.95 19.26 28.02
N PRO A 295 64.13 19.88 27.16
CA PRO A 295 64.66 20.81 26.17
C PRO A 295 65.57 21.80 26.90
N ARG A 296 66.79 22.00 26.38
CA ARG A 296 67.76 22.98 26.92
C ARG A 296 66.99 24.21 27.35
N GLN A 297 67.16 24.64 28.61
CA GLN A 297 66.49 25.80 29.19
C GLN A 297 66.36 26.91 28.13
N LEU A 298 65.14 27.06 27.61
CA LEU A 298 64.81 28.15 26.72
C LEU A 298 64.60 29.35 27.64
N PHE A 299 65.69 30.09 27.88
CA PHE A 299 65.61 31.38 28.54
C PHE A 299 64.85 32.32 27.61
N VAL A 300 63.55 32.47 27.84
CA VAL A 300 62.79 33.56 27.23
C VAL A 300 63.05 34.79 28.09
N LEU A 301 63.90 35.69 27.59
CA LEU A 301 64.11 36.99 28.20
C LEU A 301 62.80 37.78 28.10
N HIS A 302 61.99 37.75 29.15
CA HIS A 302 60.83 38.62 29.25
C HIS A 302 61.37 40.04 29.48
N ARG A 303 61.48 40.85 28.41
CA ARG A 303 61.72 42.29 28.56
C ARG A 303 60.50 42.89 29.25
N TYR A 304 60.60 43.11 30.56
CA TYR A 304 59.87 44.20 31.19
C TYR A 304 60.77 45.43 31.01
N GLY A 305 60.29 46.43 30.27
CA GLY A 305 61.12 47.49 29.71
C GLY A 305 61.90 48.30 30.75
N GLY A 306 63.04 48.85 30.31
CA GLY A 306 63.87 49.80 31.06
C GLY A 306 65.10 49.15 31.67
#